data_AF-A0A970FKU1-F1
#
_entry.id   AF-A0A970FKU1-F1
#
_cell.length_a   1.000
_cell.length_b   1.000
_cell.length_c   1.000
_cell.angle_alpha   90.00
_cell.angle_beta   90.00
_cell.angle_gamma   90.00
#
_symmetry.space_group_name_H-M   'P 1'
#
loop_
_entity.id
_entity.type
_entity.pdbx_description
1 polymer ?
#
loop_
_entity_poly.entity_id
_entity_poly.type
_entity_poly.pdbx_seq_one_letter_code
_entity_poly.pdbx_strand_id
1 'polypeptide(L)' 'MPQAGKGRLNYRCPACFIRELDIDMFYDKEKKEYYCLRCPFTGTEEEVLKLNEMAKFRYKAMMERITDFD' A
#
# COMPACT_ATOMS: atom_id res chain seq x y z
N MET A 1 5.10 17.20 -11.99
CA MET A 1 4.77 15.77 -11.96
C MET A 1 5.18 15.24 -10.60
N PRO A 2 4.29 14.54 -9.88
CA PRO A 2 4.55 14.08 -8.52
C PRO A 2 5.48 12.86 -8.54
N GLN A 3 6.71 13.03 -9.03
CA GLN A 3 7.84 12.33 -8.44
C GLN A 3 8.32 13.23 -7.30
N ALA A 4 7.63 13.16 -6.17
CA ALA A 4 7.94 13.95 -4.98
C ALA A 4 9.30 13.53 -4.39
N GLY A 5 10.39 13.97 -5.03
CA GLY A 5 11.76 13.72 -4.62
C GLY A 5 12.16 12.24 -4.59
N LYS A 6 13.47 11.97 -4.55
CA LYS A 6 13.99 10.68 -4.07
C LYS A 6 13.84 10.64 -2.53
N GLY A 7 12.60 10.75 -2.06
CA GLY A 7 12.22 10.64 -0.66
C GLY A 7 12.11 9.18 -0.23
N ARG A 8 11.81 8.97 1.06
CA ARG A 8 11.55 7.65 1.67
C ARG A 8 10.60 6.84 0.77
N LEU A 9 10.85 5.54 0.63
CA LEU A 9 10.06 4.62 -0.20
C LEU A 9 8.55 4.93 -0.06
N ASN A 10 7.85 5.19 -1.16
CA ASN A 10 6.41 5.46 -1.12
C ASN A 10 5.69 4.17 -0.67
N TYR A 11 4.82 4.27 0.34
CA TYR A 11 3.94 3.16 0.69
C TYR A 11 2.75 3.10 -0.24
N ARG A 12 2.24 1.88 -0.44
CA ARG A 12 0.98 1.65 -1.14
C ARG A 12 -0.18 1.79 -0.19
N CYS A 13 -1.27 2.41 -0.67
CA CYS A 13 -2.47 2.60 0.13
C CYS A 13 -3.15 1.25 0.42
N PRO A 14 -3.28 0.83 1.69
CA PRO A 14 -3.84 -0.47 2.03
C PRO A 14 -5.31 -0.60 1.61
N ALA A 15 -6.09 0.47 1.72
CA ALA A 15 -7.50 0.46 1.33
C ALA A 15 -7.71 0.36 -0.19
N CYS A 16 -6.83 0.99 -0.99
CA CYS A 16 -6.85 0.86 -2.45
C CYS A 16 -6.30 -0.49 -2.90
N PHE A 17 -5.25 -0.97 -2.24
CA PHE A 17 -4.60 -2.23 -2.57
C PHE A 17 -5.52 -3.44 -2.37
N ILE A 18 -6.34 -3.45 -1.31
CA ILE A 18 -7.41 -4.44 -1.12
C ILE A 18 -8.45 -4.40 -2.26
N ARG A 19 -8.55 -3.29 -2.99
CA ARG A 19 -9.45 -3.15 -4.15
C ARG A 19 -8.72 -3.33 -5.48
N GLU A 20 -7.56 -3.98 -5.46
CA GLU A 20 -6.70 -4.23 -6.63
C GLU A 20 -6.14 -2.95 -7.28
N LEU A 21 -6.27 -1.81 -6.59
CA LEU A 21 -5.74 -0.53 -7.06
C LEU A 21 -4.37 -0.27 -6.43
N ASP A 22 -3.38 -0.17 -7.30
CA ASP A 22 -2.02 0.18 -6.94
C ASP A 22 -1.84 1.70 -6.90
N ILE A 23 -1.80 2.29 -5.71
CA ILE A 23 -1.71 3.74 -5.54
C ILE A 23 -0.70 4.08 -4.47
N ASP A 24 0.27 4.90 -4.86
CA ASP A 24 1.25 5.50 -3.95
C ASP A 24 0.58 6.50 -3.00
N MET A 25 1.02 6.46 -1.75
CA MET A 25 0.64 7.42 -0.73
C MET A 25 1.63 8.58 -0.66
N PHE A 26 1.13 9.74 -0.25
CA PHE A 26 1.94 10.91 0.04
C PHE A 26 2.18 11.01 1.53
N TYR A 27 3.39 11.44 1.90
CA TYR A 27 3.77 11.67 3.29
C TYR A 27 3.63 13.15 3.66
N ASP A 28 2.85 13.42 4.70
CA ASP A 28 2.78 14.72 5.36
C ASP A 28 3.81 14.77 6.51
N LYS A 29 4.82 15.63 6.36
CA LYS A 29 5.90 15.78 7.35
C LYS A 29 5.45 16.47 8.63
N GLU A 30 4.44 17.35 8.55
CA GLU A 30 3.94 18.10 9.70
C GLU A 30 3.14 17.19 10.61
N LYS A 31 2.29 16.35 10.01
CA LYS A 31 1.43 15.40 10.74
C LYS A 31 2.09 14.05 10.99
N LYS A 32 3.17 13.75 10.28
CA LYS A 32 3.86 12.44 10.27
C LYS A 32 2.95 11.29 9.81
N GLU A 33 2.06 11.58 8.88
CA GLU A 33 1.05 10.64 8.38
C GLU A 33 1.15 10.46 6.88
N TYR A 34 0.62 9.34 6.41
CA TYR A 34 0.42 9.04 5.01
C TYR A 34 -1.03 9.28 4.63
N TYR A 35 -1.26 9.90 3.47
CA TYR A 35 -2.58 10.07 2.89
C TYR A 35 -2.64 9.55 1.45
N CYS A 36 -3.78 8.99 1.07
CA CYS A 36 -4.04 8.55 -0.28
C CYS A 36 -4.71 9.68 -1.09
N LEU A 37 -4.36 9.81 -2.38
CA LEU A 37 -5.06 10.75 -3.27
C LEU A 37 -6.41 10.23 -3.78
N ARG A 38 -6.66 8.92 -3.67
CA ARG A 38 -7.83 8.28 -4.30
C ARG A 38 -8.96 7.97 -3.34
N CYS A 39 -8.65 7.64 -2.10
CA CYS A 39 -9.61 7.25 -1.08
C CYS A 39 -9.39 8.06 0.19
N PRO A 40 -10.35 8.11 1.13
CA PRO A 40 -10.24 8.91 2.35
C PRO A 40 -9.30 8.29 3.40
N PHE A 41 -8.39 7.41 3.00
CA PHE A 41 -7.47 6.75 3.92
C PHE A 41 -6.33 7.70 4.31
N THR A 42 -6.17 7.88 5.61
CA THR A 42 -5.06 8.58 6.26
C THR A 42 -4.60 7.73 7.45
N GLY A 43 -3.30 7.65 7.68
CA GLY A 43 -2.78 6.89 8.83
C GLY A 43 -1.28 7.04 9.01
N THR A 44 -0.81 6.65 10.18
CA THR A 44 0.61 6.60 10.54
C THR A 44 1.36 5.52 9.76
N GLU A 45 2.69 5.58 9.76
CA GLU A 45 3.55 4.55 9.15
C GLU A 45 3.23 3.14 9.71
N GLU A 46 3.07 3.03 11.02
CA GLU A 46 2.81 1.76 11.70
C GLU A 46 1.48 1.15 11.25
N GLU A 47 0.44 1.98 11.13
CA GLU A 47 -0.87 1.56 10.62
C GLU A 47 -0.80 1.11 9.17
N VAL A 48 -0.09 1.86 8.32
CA VAL A 48 0.11 1.50 6.91
C VAL A 48 0.79 0.13 6.78
N LEU A 49 1.86 -0.11 7.54
CA LEU A 49 2.57 -1.39 7.54
C LEU A 49 1.69 -2.54 8.02
N LYS A 50 0.96 -2.33 9.13
CA LYS A 50 0.04 -3.35 9.68
C LYS A 50 -1.07 -3.72 8.71
N LEU A 51 -1.70 -2.72 8.07
CA LEU A 51 -2.79 -2.97 7.11
C LEU A 51 -2.27 -3.61 5.83
N ASN A 52 -1.08 -3.23 5.35
CA ASN A 52 -0.45 -3.88 4.20
C ASN A 52 -0.08 -5.34 4.49
N GLU A 53 0.36 -5.65 5.71
CA GLU A 53 0.60 -7.04 6.10
C GLU A 53 -0.68 -7.88 6.06
N MET A 54 -1.80 -7.32 6.55
CA MET A 54 -3.10 -7.99 6.47
C MET A 54 -3.58 -8.19 5.02
N ALA A 55 -3.24 -7.30 4.10
CA ALA A 55 -3.61 -7.44 2.70
C ALA A 55 -2.94 -8.66 2.03
N LYS A 56 -1.77 -9.11 2.52
CA LYS A 56 -1.08 -10.30 2.00
C LYS A 56 -1.90 -11.58 2.10
N PHE A 57 -2.87 -11.66 3.03
CA PHE A 57 -3.74 -12.83 3.17
C PHE A 57 -4.49 -13.17 1.86
N ARG A 58 -4.76 -12.18 1.00
CA ARG A 58 -5.43 -12.40 -0.30
C ARG A 58 -4.52 -13.02 -1.34
N TYR A 59 -3.21 -12.85 -1.17
CA TYR A 59 -2.19 -13.16 -2.15
C TYR A 59 -1.34 -14.37 -1.72
N LYS A 60 -1.95 -15.37 -1.06
CA LYS A 60 -1.24 -16.51 -0.44
C LYS A 60 -0.26 -17.19 -1.39
N ALA A 61 -0.76 -17.62 -2.55
CA ALA A 61 0.02 -18.31 -3.58
C ALA A 61 0.63 -17.33 -4.60
N MET A 62 0.82 -16.05 -4.27
CA MET A 62 1.29 -15.04 -5.22
C MET A 62 2.68 -15.37 -5.80
N MET A 63 3.51 -16.05 -5.04
CA MET A 63 4.84 -16.49 -5.48
C MET A 63 4.85 -17.90 -6.05
N GLU A 64 3.73 -18.63 -5.95
CA GLU A 64 3.61 -20.00 -6.41
C GLU A 64 2.99 -20.03 -7.81
N ARG A 65 3.70 -20.63 -8.75
CA ARG A 65 3.14 -20.91 -10.07
C ARG A 65 2.47 -22.27 -10.03
N ILE A 66 1.15 -22.30 -10.03
CA ILE A 66 0.38 -23.54 -10.15
C ILE A 66 0.55 -24.06 -11.59
N THR A 67 1.17 -25.24 -11.73
CA THR A 67 1.42 -25.89 -13.02
C THR A 67 0.65 -27.20 -13.19
N ASP A 68 0.09 -27.73 -12.10
CA ASP A 68 -0.67 -28.98 -12.06
C ASP A 68 -2.09 -28.67 -11.56
N PHE A 69 -3.09 -29.25 -12.22
CA PHE A 69 -4.52 -28.99 -12.00
C PHE A 69 -5.34 -30.27 -11.80
N ASP A 70 -4.68 -31.44 -11.71
CA ASP A 70 -5.33 -32.72 -11.44
C ASP A 70 -5.93 -32.81 -10.02
#